data_AF-A0A392M8W8-F1
#
_entry.id   AF-A0A392M8W8-F1
#
_cell.length_a   1.000
_cell.length_b   1.000
_cell.length_c   1.000
_cell.angle_alpha   90.00
_cell.angle_beta   90.00
_cell.angle_gamma   90.00
#
_symmetry.space_group_name_H-M   'P 1'
#
loop_
_entity.id
_entity.type
_entity.pdbx_description
1 polymer ?
#
loop_
_entity_poly.entity_id
_entity_poly.type
_entity_poly.pdbx_seq_one_letter_code
_entity_poly.pdbx_strand_id
1 'polypeptide(L)'
;MSTEEKRNLGAALTRLSADDLRGALEIVAQANPNFQANADEVDLDIDAQSESTLWRLNFFVRDALEVQSKNSGSVDGDENPNNKRKRDLCDAIAKAKKKKAKKPT
;
A
#
# COMPACT_ATOMS: atom_id res chain seq x y z
N MET A 1 3.28 18.49 6.83
CA MET A 1 3.42 17.75 5.55
C MET A 1 4.17 18.63 4.55
N SER A 2 5.07 18.07 3.75
CA SER A 2 5.86 18.82 2.75
C SER A 2 5.04 19.11 1.49
N THR A 3 5.44 20.12 0.72
CA THR A 3 4.75 20.52 -0.53
C THR A 3 4.70 19.39 -1.57
N GLU A 4 5.76 18.58 -1.66
CA GLU A 4 5.79 17.41 -2.53
C GLU A 4 4.79 16.33 -2.09
N GLU A 5 4.65 16.10 -0.79
CA GLU A 5 3.68 15.14 -0.24
C GLU A 5 2.24 15.58 -0.54
N LYS A 6 1.94 16.89 -0.41
CA LYS A 6 0.65 17.46 -0.80
C LYS A 6 0.34 17.27 -2.29
N ARG A 7 1.34 17.49 -3.16
CA ARG A 7 1.20 17.26 -4.60
C ARG A 7 0.95 15.79 -4.93
N ASN A 8 1.67 14.88 -4.28
CA ASN A 8 1.48 13.45 -4.45
C ASN A 8 0.08 13.02 -3.96
N LEU A 9 -0.38 13.58 -2.84
CA LEU A 9 -1.73 13.35 -2.32
C LEU A 9 -2.81 13.71 -3.35
N GLY A 10 -2.70 14.89 -3.98
CA GLY A 10 -3.61 15.29 -5.06
C GLY A 10 -3.63 14.30 -6.23
N ALA A 11 -2.46 13.87 -6.68
CA ALA A 11 -2.35 12.86 -7.74
C ALA A 11 -2.91 11.50 -7.32
N ALA A 12 -2.71 11.09 -6.06
CA ALA A 12 -3.20 9.85 -5.51
C ALA A 12 -4.74 9.83 -5.42
N LEU A 13 -5.36 10.96 -5.04
CA LEU A 13 -6.83 11.10 -5.02
C LEU A 13 -7.46 10.85 -6.39
N THR A 14 -6.84 11.30 -7.48
CA THR A 14 -7.34 11.05 -8.84
C THR A 14 -7.26 9.58 -9.30
N ARG A 15 -6.51 8.75 -8.57
CA ARG A 15 -6.34 7.32 -8.85
C ARG A 15 -7.22 6.42 -8.00
N LEU A 16 -7.94 6.99 -7.03
CA LEU A 16 -8.84 6.23 -6.16
C LEU A 16 -10.12 5.81 -6.89
N SER A 17 -10.74 4.75 -6.35
CA SER A 17 -12.08 4.33 -6.76
C SER A 17 -13.12 5.28 -6.18
N ALA A 18 -14.34 5.30 -6.75
CA ALA A 18 -15.40 6.20 -6.29
C ALA A 18 -15.73 6.06 -4.79
N ASP A 19 -15.75 4.82 -4.27
CA ASP A 19 -15.97 4.56 -2.84
C ASP A 19 -14.86 5.12 -1.95
N ASP A 20 -13.60 4.88 -2.30
CA ASP A 20 -12.45 5.40 -1.55
C ASP A 20 -12.35 6.92 -1.64
N LEU A 21 -12.65 7.50 -2.81
CA LEU A 21 -12.67 8.95 -2.99
C LEU A 21 -13.72 9.59 -2.07
N ARG A 22 -14.90 8.98 -1.95
CA ARG A 22 -15.93 9.44 -1.02
C ARG A 22 -15.46 9.40 0.43
N GLY A 23 -14.84 8.30 0.85
CA GLY A 23 -14.27 8.19 2.21
C GLY A 23 -13.17 9.23 2.48
N ALA A 24 -12.35 9.53 1.47
CA ALA A 24 -11.34 10.58 1.55
C ALA A 24 -11.98 11.98 1.71
N LEU A 25 -13.05 12.28 0.96
CA LEU A 25 -13.80 13.53 1.08
C LEU A 25 -14.53 13.67 2.43
N GLU A 26 -15.01 12.57 3.01
CA GLU A 26 -15.62 12.57 4.34
C GLU A 26 -14.64 12.99 5.45
N ILE A 27 -13.35 12.62 5.35
CA ILE A 27 -12.32 13.07 6.29
C ILE A 27 -12.22 14.60 6.30
N VAL A 28 -12.33 15.22 5.12
CA VAL A 28 -12.31 16.68 5.00
C VAL A 28 -13.61 17.29 5.55
N ALA A 29 -14.76 16.70 5.27
CA ALA A 29 -16.06 17.16 5.79
C ALA A 29 -16.14 17.13 7.32
N GLN A 30 -15.48 16.16 7.96
CA GLN A 30 -15.40 16.10 9.42
C GLN A 30 -14.62 17.28 10.01
N ALA A 31 -13.60 17.76 9.31
CA ALA A 31 -12.83 18.93 9.73
C ALA A 31 -13.52 20.25 9.33
N ASN A 32 -14.24 20.24 8.20
CA ASN A 32 -14.90 21.40 7.62
C ASN A 32 -16.38 21.10 7.40
N PRO A 33 -17.29 21.47 8.33
CA PRO A 33 -18.72 21.20 8.19
C PRO A 33 -19.38 21.90 7.00
N ASN A 34 -18.73 22.94 6.43
CA ASN A 34 -19.17 23.61 5.20
C ASN A 34 -18.75 22.87 3.93
N PHE A 35 -17.91 21.85 4.02
CA PHE A 35 -17.42 21.09 2.87
C PHE A 35 -18.46 20.05 2.44
N GLN A 36 -18.94 20.15 1.20
CA GLN A 36 -19.98 19.27 0.66
C GLN A 36 -19.37 18.05 -0.02
N ALA A 37 -19.02 17.03 0.77
CA ALA A 37 -18.41 15.78 0.26
C ALA A 37 -19.31 14.96 -0.71
N ASN A 38 -20.61 15.24 -0.78
CA ASN A 38 -21.56 14.53 -1.67
C ASN A 38 -21.97 15.36 -2.91
N ALA A 39 -21.27 16.46 -3.22
CA ALA A 39 -21.51 17.22 -4.43
C ALA A 39 -21.00 16.47 -5.68
N ASP A 40 -21.58 16.76 -6.85
CA ASP A 40 -21.19 16.17 -8.14
C ASP A 40 -19.77 16.59 -8.55
N GLU A 41 -19.41 17.84 -8.24
CA GLU A 41 -18.07 18.40 -8.38
C GLU A 41 -17.68 19.08 -7.06
N VAL A 42 -16.48 18.79 -6.55
CA VAL A 42 -15.97 19.35 -5.30
C VAL A 42 -14.56 19.88 -5.52
N ASP A 43 -14.37 21.17 -5.23
CA ASP A 43 -13.03 21.76 -5.21
C ASP A 43 -12.40 21.57 -3.83
N LEU A 44 -11.26 20.89 -3.79
CA LEU A 44 -10.51 20.62 -2.56
C LEU A 44 -9.15 21.32 -2.61
N ASP A 45 -9.03 22.42 -1.88
CA ASP A 45 -7.75 23.07 -1.66
C ASP A 45 -6.96 22.35 -0.56
N ILE A 46 -5.98 21.54 -0.98
CA ILE A 46 -5.04 20.79 -0.12
C ILE A 46 -4.17 21.75 0.72
N ASP A 47 -3.86 22.94 0.21
CA ASP A 47 -2.99 23.88 0.90
C ASP A 47 -3.73 24.70 1.98
N ALA A 48 -5.04 24.85 1.84
CA ALA A 48 -5.90 25.48 2.84
C ALA A 48 -6.26 24.57 4.04
N GLN A 49 -6.00 23.26 3.95
CA GLN A 49 -6.33 22.32 5.03
C GLN A 49 -5.31 22.35 6.18
N SER A 50 -5.80 22.05 7.39
CA SER A 50 -4.93 21.86 8.56
C SER A 50 -4.01 20.65 8.39
N GLU A 51 -2.82 20.69 9.01
CA GLU A 51 -1.87 19.56 8.93
C GLU A 51 -2.46 18.25 9.43
N SER A 52 -3.30 18.29 10.47
CA SER A 52 -3.96 17.11 11.03
C SER A 52 -4.92 16.46 10.03
N THR A 53 -5.68 17.27 9.30
CA THR A 53 -6.59 16.79 8.24
C THR A 53 -5.79 16.17 7.11
N LEU A 54 -4.72 16.84 6.66
CA LEU A 54 -3.86 16.34 5.57
C LEU A 54 -3.19 15.01 5.91
N TRP A 55 -2.72 14.85 7.14
CA TRP A 55 -2.12 13.58 7.57
C TRP A 55 -3.14 12.44 7.60
N ARG A 56 -4.35 12.68 8.10
CA ARG A 56 -5.43 11.68 8.09
C ARG A 56 -5.84 11.32 6.67
N LEU A 57 -6.01 12.33 5.82
CA LEU A 57 -6.34 12.15 4.41
C LEU A 57 -5.25 11.33 3.70
N ASN A 58 -3.99 11.70 3.86
CA ASN A 58 -2.88 10.98 3.24
C ASN A 58 -2.74 9.54 3.72
N PHE A 59 -2.93 9.29 5.02
CA PHE A 59 -2.88 7.93 5.55
C PHE A 59 -3.98 7.06 4.93
N PHE A 60 -5.20 7.59 4.87
CA PHE A 60 -6.34 6.90 4.26
C PHE A 60 -6.12 6.63 2.77
N VAL A 61 -5.70 7.63 2.00
CA VAL A 61 -5.46 7.50 0.55
C VAL A 61 -4.38 6.46 0.26
N ARG A 62 -3.31 6.42 1.06
CA ARG A 62 -2.24 5.42 0.92
C ARG A 62 -2.72 4.01 1.24
N ASP A 63 -3.50 3.85 2.31
CA ASP A 63 -4.08 2.56 2.69
C ASP A 63 -5.03 2.05 1.60
N ALA A 64 -5.94 2.90 1.12
CA ALA A 64 -6.87 2.58 0.04
C ALA A 64 -6.14 2.15 -1.26
N LEU A 65 -5.07 2.85 -1.64
CA LEU A 65 -4.25 2.47 -2.79
C LEU A 65 -3.48 1.16 -2.58
N GLU A 66 -2.98 0.89 -1.37
CA GLU A 66 -2.30 -0.37 -1.06
C GLU A 66 -3.29 -1.55 -1.10
N VAL A 67 -4.50 -1.34 -0.58
CA VAL A 67 -5.59 -2.32 -0.65
C VAL A 67 -5.96 -2.57 -2.11
N GLN A 68 -6.20 -1.53 -2.92
CA GLN A 68 -6.50 -1.68 -4.35
C GLN A 68 -5.43 -2.47 -5.13
N SER A 69 -4.15 -2.25 -4.80
CA SER A 69 -3.03 -2.95 -5.42
C SER A 69 -2.99 -4.45 -5.06
N LYS A 70 -3.54 -4.84 -3.90
CA LYS A 70 -3.57 -6.23 -3.43
C LYS A 70 -4.75 -7.04 -3.96
N ASN A 71 -5.86 -6.41 -4.35
CA ASN A 71 -7.04 -7.12 -4.88
C ASN A 71 -7.14 -7.12 -6.41
N SER A 72 -6.38 -6.27 -7.10
CA SER A 72 -6.05 -6.48 -8.52
C SER A 72 -4.94 -7.53 -8.62
N GLY A 73 -5.29 -8.80 -8.78
CA GLY A 73 -4.30 -9.87 -9.02
C GLY A 73 -3.49 -9.64 -10.29
N SER A 74 -2.30 -9.04 -10.16
CA SER A 74 -1.15 -9.11 -11.07
C SER A 74 0.04 -8.50 -10.33
N VAL A 75 1.05 -9.26 -9.91
CA VAL A 75 2.28 -9.50 -10.70
C VAL A 75 2.77 -8.22 -11.41
N ASP A 76 4.01 -7.87 -11.05
CA ASP A 76 4.95 -6.90 -11.64
C ASP A 76 4.90 -5.45 -11.10
N GLY A 77 5.98 -4.83 -10.61
CA GLY A 77 7.37 -5.25 -10.48
C GLY A 77 8.14 -4.23 -9.61
N ASP A 78 8.69 -4.68 -8.49
CA ASP A 78 9.87 -4.05 -7.87
C ASP A 78 11.04 -4.99 -8.15
N GLU A 79 11.68 -4.79 -9.30
CA GLU A 79 12.98 -5.39 -9.57
C GLU A 79 14.01 -4.74 -8.64
N ASN A 80 14.10 -5.24 -7.41
CA ASN A 80 15.30 -5.11 -6.61
C ASN A 80 16.18 -6.36 -6.80
N PRO A 81 17.20 -6.35 -7.68
CA PRO A 81 18.10 -7.47 -7.83
C PRO A 81 19.18 -7.43 -6.73
N ASN A 82 18.80 -7.38 -5.46
CA ASN A 82 19.79 -7.49 -4.39
C ASN A 82 19.24 -8.14 -3.13
N ASN A 83 18.90 -9.43 -3.21
CA ASN A 83 19.08 -10.33 -2.08
C ASN A 83 19.29 -11.79 -2.56
N LYS A 84 20.39 -12.00 -3.29
CA LYS A 84 21.06 -13.30 -3.29
C LYS A 84 21.54 -13.59 -1.87
N ARG A 85 20.84 -14.48 -1.16
CA ARG A 85 21.35 -15.52 -0.23
C ARG A 85 20.35 -15.75 0.90
N LYS A 86 19.55 -16.81 0.77
CA LYS A 86 19.27 -17.82 1.83
C LYS A 86 18.06 -18.65 1.39
N ARG A 87 18.28 -19.64 0.53
CA ARG A 87 17.27 -20.69 0.29
C ARG A 87 17.82 -22.11 0.15
N ASP A 88 19.06 -22.33 0.60
CA ASP A 88 19.71 -23.64 0.54
C ASP A 88 20.26 -24.10 1.91
N LEU A 89 19.38 -24.28 2.89
CA LEU A 89 19.77 -25.00 4.12
C LEU A 89 18.76 -26.08 4.55
N CYS A 90 17.84 -26.52 3.68
CA CYS A 90 16.83 -27.50 4.09
C CYS A 90 16.83 -28.84 3.35
N ASP A 91 17.62 -29.05 2.29
CA ASP A 91 17.53 -30.30 1.51
C ASP A 91 18.74 -31.25 1.61
N ALA A 92 19.81 -30.88 2.33
CA ALA A 92 21.01 -31.74 2.42
C ALA A 92 20.97 -32.81 3.54
N ILE A 93 20.03 -32.74 4.49
CA ILE A 93 19.99 -33.67 5.65
C ILE A 93 19.20 -34.95 5.34
N ALA A 94 18.32 -34.95 4.34
CA ALA A 94 17.40 -36.06 4.08
C ALA A 94 18.04 -37.29 3.38
N LYS A 95 19.29 -37.22 2.91
CA LYS A 95 19.91 -38.31 2.10
C LYS A 95 20.98 -39.15 2.82
N ALA A 96 21.31 -38.86 4.08
CA ALA A 96 22.37 -39.58 4.81
C ALA A 96 21.90 -40.71 5.77
N LYS A 97 20.67 -41.24 5.63
CA LYS A 97 20.16 -42.32 6.52
C LYS A 97 19.70 -43.61 5.83
N LYS A 98 20.11 -43.87 4.59
CA LYS A 98 19.87 -45.17 3.95
C LYS A 98 21.14 -45.69 3.27
N LYS A 99 22.05 -46.30 4.06
CA LYS A 99 23.00 -47.37 3.65
C LYS A 99 24.02 -47.64 4.77
N LYS A 100 23.60 -48.34 5.82
CA LYS A 100 24.49 -49.24 6.59
C LYS A 100 23.73 -50.51 6.94
N ALA A 101 23.46 -51.30 5.91
CA ALA A 101 23.22 -52.72 6.03
C ALA A 101 24.24 -53.41 5.12
N LYS A 102 24.77 -54.54 5.61
CA LYS A 102 25.84 -55.39 5.05
C LYS A 102 27.25 -55.05 5.52
N LYS A 103 27.70 -55.76 6.57
CA LYS A 103 29.03 -56.36 6.55
C LYS A 103 28.87 -57.85 6.15
N PRO A 104 29.60 -58.33 5.13
CA PRO A 104 29.68 -59.73 4.74
C PRO A 104 30.77 -60.48 5.55
N THR A 105 30.56 -61.80 5.66
CA THR A 105 31.47 -62.91 6.03
C THR A 105 32.31 -62.79 7.29
#